data_AF-A0AAU7D147-F1
#
_entry.id   AF-A0AAU7D147-F1
#
_cell.length_a   1.000
_cell.length_b   1.000
_cell.length_c   1.000
_cell.angle_alpha   90.00
_cell.angle_beta   90.00
_cell.angle_gamma   90.00
#
_symmetry.space_group_name_H-M   'P 1'
#
loop_
_entity.id
_entity.type
_entity.pdbx_description
1 polymer ?
#
loop_
_entity_poly.entity_id
_entity_poly.type
_entity_poly.pdbx_seq_one_letter_code
_entity_poly.pdbx_strand_id
1 'polypeptide(L)'
;MAVSATATTVLGQQTAAPVTSVQPPVPTAPGPVPWMRGLDAVKPLPITSLVPDAVAQTNANFFTSQQLATMRRLSDILLPPLKGYPGAIEAGAPEFLDFLIGVSPADRQQMYQSGLDRLDAESRQHFGVPFAEIKKTQADQLLHPWLKTWMNDHPPTEPYAHFINVAHSDIRTATINSQAWNKAATAAGQKNEGMGLYWYPIDPDLNCEASGSIRRSTPNKMRS
;
A
#
# COMPACT_ATOMS: atom_id res chain seq x y z
N MET A 1 -26.91 -22.79 -93.63
CA MET A 1 -25.79 -23.36 -94.42
C MET A 1 -24.52 -22.95 -93.70
N ALA A 2 -23.85 -23.86 -92.99
CA ALA A 2 -22.72 -24.65 -93.53
C ALA A 2 -21.56 -23.69 -93.91
N VAL A 3 -20.31 -23.79 -93.45
CA VAL A 3 -19.49 -24.94 -93.09
C VAL A 3 -18.35 -24.46 -92.17
N SER A 4 -17.93 -25.38 -91.32
CA SER A 4 -16.69 -25.49 -90.56
C SER A 4 -15.40 -24.95 -91.20
N ALA A 5 -14.44 -24.59 -90.36
CA ALA A 5 -13.09 -25.16 -90.42
C ALA A 5 -12.41 -25.08 -89.04
N THR A 6 -12.24 -26.25 -88.43
CA THR A 6 -11.41 -26.52 -87.25
C THR A 6 -10.04 -27.02 -87.67
N ALA A 7 -8.99 -26.59 -86.98
CA ALA A 7 -7.87 -27.43 -86.48
C ALA A 7 -7.03 -26.55 -85.52
N THR A 8 -6.91 -26.84 -84.21
CA THR A 8 -6.09 -27.91 -83.56
C THR A 8 -4.61 -27.65 -83.90
N THR A 9 -3.67 -27.27 -83.02
CA THR A 9 -3.30 -27.61 -81.61
C THR A 9 -1.95 -26.87 -81.39
N VAL A 10 -1.45 -26.41 -80.23
CA VAL A 10 -1.01 -27.11 -78.99
C VAL A 10 -0.67 -26.06 -77.92
N LEU A 11 -1.08 -26.36 -76.69
CA LEU A 11 -0.32 -26.32 -75.43
C LEU A 11 0.50 -25.08 -75.04
N GLY A 12 0.06 -24.44 -73.96
CA GLY A 12 0.86 -23.51 -73.16
C GLY A 12 0.03 -22.91 -72.04
N GLN A 13 -0.25 -23.69 -70.99
CA GLN A 13 -0.80 -23.15 -69.75
C GLN A 13 0.21 -22.17 -69.14
N GLN A 14 -0.06 -20.89 -69.25
CA GLN A 14 0.54 -19.85 -68.41
C GLN A 14 -0.59 -19.04 -67.81
N THR A 15 -1.03 -19.46 -66.63
CA THR A 15 -1.88 -18.66 -65.75
C THR A 15 -1.12 -17.40 -65.36
N ALA A 16 -1.69 -16.26 -65.76
CA ALA A 16 -1.19 -14.92 -65.48
C ALA A 16 -1.06 -14.69 -63.97
N ALA A 17 0.12 -14.22 -63.56
CA ALA A 17 0.42 -13.82 -62.18
C ALA A 17 -0.35 -12.55 -61.81
N PRO A 18 -0.97 -12.47 -60.62
CA PRO A 18 -1.42 -11.21 -60.07
C PRO A 18 -0.24 -10.43 -59.46
N VAL A 19 -0.24 -9.14 -59.78
CA VAL A 19 0.69 -8.08 -59.40
C VAL A 19 1.06 -8.05 -57.91
N THR A 20 2.37 -8.05 -57.62
CA THR A 20 2.92 -7.74 -56.29
C THR A 20 3.07 -6.23 -56.16
N SER A 21 2.34 -5.62 -55.23
CA SER A 21 2.57 -4.26 -54.77
C SER A 21 3.92 -4.15 -54.08
N VAL A 22 4.80 -3.31 -54.61
CA VAL A 22 6.14 -3.02 -54.05
C VAL A 22 5.97 -2.18 -52.77
N GLN A 23 6.38 -2.70 -51.63
CA GLN A 23 6.46 -1.94 -50.37
C GLN A 23 7.70 -1.02 -50.37
N PRO A 24 7.62 0.21 -49.84
CA PRO A 24 8.78 1.09 -49.68
C PRO A 24 9.78 0.52 -48.65
N PRO A 25 11.07 0.90 -48.72
CA PRO A 25 12.12 0.32 -47.89
C PRO A 25 11.96 0.71 -46.41
N VAL A 26 12.09 -0.29 -45.54
CA VAL A 26 12.10 -0.15 -44.07
C VAL A 26 13.40 0.55 -43.65
N PRO A 27 13.37 1.57 -42.77
CA PRO A 27 14.59 2.12 -42.20
C PRO A 27 15.30 1.06 -41.34
N THR A 28 16.56 0.78 -41.64
CA THR A 28 17.42 -0.11 -40.86
C THR A 28 17.61 0.47 -39.45
N ALA A 29 17.17 -0.27 -38.43
CA ALA A 29 17.39 0.10 -37.05
C ALA A 29 18.91 0.20 -36.75
N PRO A 30 19.36 1.21 -35.97
CA PRO A 30 20.75 1.29 -35.53
C PRO A 30 21.09 0.05 -34.68
N GLY A 31 22.29 -0.49 -34.88
CA GLY A 31 22.75 -1.72 -34.25
C GLY A 31 22.71 -1.69 -32.71
N PRO A 32 22.75 -2.87 -32.06
CA PRO A 32 22.55 -2.98 -30.62
C PRO A 32 23.66 -2.25 -29.85
N VAL A 33 23.23 -1.47 -28.86
CA VAL A 33 24.09 -0.70 -27.96
C VAL A 33 24.88 -1.62 -27.00
N PRO A 34 26.12 -1.27 -26.63
CA PRO A 34 27.08 -2.20 -26.01
C PRO A 34 26.66 -2.82 -24.67
N TRP A 35 25.70 -2.22 -23.97
CA TRP A 35 25.23 -2.68 -22.66
C TRP A 35 24.24 -3.86 -22.73
N MET A 36 23.77 -4.25 -23.92
CA MET A 36 22.92 -5.43 -24.09
C MET A 36 23.70 -6.75 -24.20
N ARG A 37 25.03 -6.71 -24.35
CA ARG A 37 25.88 -7.90 -24.57
C ARG A 37 26.03 -8.80 -23.32
N GLY A 38 25.58 -8.36 -22.15
CA GLY A 38 25.71 -9.09 -20.88
C GLY A 38 24.47 -9.85 -20.41
N LEU A 39 23.33 -9.75 -21.10
CA LEU A 39 22.04 -10.27 -20.60
C LEU A 39 21.71 -11.69 -21.08
N ASP A 40 22.43 -12.23 -22.08
CA ASP A 40 22.12 -13.52 -22.70
C ASP A 40 22.54 -14.76 -21.89
N ALA A 41 23.17 -14.59 -20.72
CA ALA A 41 23.73 -15.70 -19.94
C ALA A 41 23.10 -15.89 -18.55
N VAL A 42 21.93 -15.32 -18.28
CA VAL A 42 21.17 -15.65 -17.05
C VAL A 42 20.26 -16.83 -17.33
N LYS A 43 20.77 -18.04 -17.10
CA LYS A 43 19.96 -19.27 -17.07
C LYS A 43 18.85 -19.06 -16.03
N PRO A 44 17.55 -19.00 -16.43
CA PRO A 44 16.50 -18.78 -15.46
C PRO A 44 16.48 -19.97 -14.51
N LEU A 45 16.78 -19.71 -13.23
CA LEU A 45 16.53 -20.68 -12.18
C LEU A 45 15.02 -20.96 -12.20
N PRO A 46 14.58 -22.22 -12.04
CA PRO A 46 13.16 -22.53 -12.02
C PRO A 46 12.54 -21.76 -10.86
N ILE A 47 11.79 -20.71 -11.19
CA ILE A 47 10.92 -20.03 -10.24
C ILE A 47 9.85 -21.07 -9.92
N THR A 48 9.99 -21.75 -8.79
CA THR A 48 8.89 -22.54 -8.23
C THR A 48 7.75 -21.56 -8.01
N SER A 49 6.77 -21.60 -8.90
CA SER A 49 5.50 -20.90 -8.72
C SER A 49 4.91 -21.37 -7.40
N LEU A 50 4.92 -20.50 -6.38
CA LEU A 50 4.07 -20.72 -5.22
C LEU A 50 2.64 -20.85 -5.74
N VAL A 51 1.99 -21.95 -5.39
CA VAL A 51 0.58 -22.19 -5.68
C VAL A 51 -0.23 -21.02 -5.10
N PRO A 52 -1.00 -20.27 -5.90
CA PRO A 52 -1.76 -19.11 -5.44
C PRO A 52 -2.83 -19.45 -4.38
N ASP A 53 -3.18 -20.72 -4.24
CA ASP A 53 -4.19 -21.18 -3.28
C ASP A 53 -3.79 -20.92 -1.82
N ALA A 54 -2.48 -20.79 -1.53
CA ALA A 54 -1.99 -20.39 -0.21
C ALA A 54 -2.13 -18.88 0.08
N VAL A 55 -2.29 -18.04 -0.95
CA VAL A 55 -2.57 -16.60 -0.83
C VAL A 55 -4.06 -16.28 -1.06
N ALA A 56 -4.88 -17.30 -1.32
CA ALA A 56 -6.33 -17.21 -1.43
C ALA A 56 -7.06 -17.35 -0.08
N GLN A 57 -6.39 -17.08 1.04
CA GLN A 57 -7.11 -16.79 2.28
C GLN A 57 -7.61 -15.34 2.21
N THR A 58 -8.83 -15.17 1.73
CA THR A 58 -9.55 -13.90 1.79
C THR A 58 -9.72 -13.49 3.27
N ASN A 59 -8.78 -12.69 3.78
CA ASN A 59 -8.75 -12.09 5.12
C ASN A 59 -9.09 -13.06 6.26
N ALA A 60 -8.20 -14.00 6.56
CA ALA A 60 -8.19 -14.60 7.89
C ALA A 60 -7.72 -13.52 8.86
N ASN A 61 -8.66 -12.83 9.54
CA ASN A 61 -8.33 -11.94 10.65
C ASN A 61 -7.43 -12.72 11.63
N PHE A 62 -6.40 -12.06 12.16
CA PHE A 62 -5.45 -12.71 13.06
C PHE A 62 -6.13 -13.05 14.39
N PHE A 63 -6.90 -12.10 14.93
CA PHE A 63 -7.69 -12.29 16.11
C PHE A 63 -8.97 -13.08 15.82
N THR A 64 -9.38 -13.88 16.80
CA THR A 64 -10.72 -14.46 16.80
C THR A 64 -11.79 -13.36 16.84
N SER A 65 -13.02 -13.68 16.42
CA SER A 65 -14.13 -12.71 16.46
C SER A 65 -14.34 -12.10 17.85
N GLN A 66 -14.13 -12.89 18.92
CA GLN A 66 -14.24 -12.43 20.30
C GLN A 66 -13.10 -11.47 20.67
N GLN A 67 -11.86 -11.84 20.36
CA GLN A 67 -10.68 -11.00 20.61
C GLN A 67 -10.77 -9.67 19.86
N LEU A 68 -11.22 -9.69 18.59
CA LEU A 68 -11.42 -8.48 17.80
C LEU A 68 -12.55 -7.60 18.37
N ALA A 69 -13.64 -8.20 18.86
CA ALA A 69 -14.70 -7.46 19.55
C ALA A 69 -14.19 -6.79 20.84
N THR A 70 -13.40 -7.50 21.64
CA THR A 70 -12.71 -6.95 22.81
C THR A 70 -11.77 -5.81 22.41
N MET A 71 -10.99 -5.98 21.34
CA MET A 71 -10.04 -4.97 20.84
C MET A 71 -10.76 -3.70 20.35
N ARG A 72 -11.88 -3.85 19.65
CA ARG A 72 -12.75 -2.71 19.26
C ARG A 72 -13.25 -1.97 20.50
N ARG A 73 -13.81 -2.70 21.48
CA ARG A 73 -14.33 -2.07 22.70
C ARG A 73 -13.24 -1.37 23.49
N LEU A 74 -12.07 -1.99 23.62
CA LEU A 74 -10.89 -1.39 24.26
C LEU A 74 -10.48 -0.09 23.55
N SER A 75 -10.45 -0.11 22.21
CA SER A 75 -10.12 1.06 21.39
C SER A 75 -11.10 2.22 21.58
N ASP A 76 -12.40 1.93 21.58
CA ASP A 76 -13.49 2.90 21.82
C ASP A 76 -13.36 3.57 23.19
N ILE A 77 -13.05 2.79 24.23
CA ILE A 77 -12.91 3.30 25.61
C ILE A 77 -11.66 4.17 25.77
N LEU A 78 -10.52 3.71 25.23
CA LEU A 78 -9.23 4.38 25.41
C LEU A 78 -9.12 5.67 24.60
N LEU A 79 -9.68 5.71 23.39
CA LEU A 79 -9.59 6.88 22.53
C LEU A 79 -10.92 7.17 21.81
N PRO A 80 -11.92 7.70 22.57
CA PRO A 80 -13.18 8.13 21.99
C PRO A 80 -13.00 9.38 21.11
N PRO A 81 -13.95 9.68 20.21
CA PRO A 81 -13.94 10.92 19.42
C PRO A 81 -13.89 12.16 20.32
N LEU A 82 -13.09 13.16 19.96
CA LEU A 82 -12.89 14.35 20.78
C LEU A 82 -12.73 15.61 19.92
N LYS A 83 -13.54 16.65 20.19
CA LYS A 83 -13.42 17.99 19.59
C LYS A 83 -13.34 17.98 18.05
N GLY A 84 -14.16 17.15 17.40
CA GLY A 84 -14.20 17.03 15.94
C GLY A 84 -13.10 16.15 15.33
N TYR A 85 -12.21 15.58 16.15
CA TYR A 85 -11.29 14.54 15.73
C TYR A 85 -11.92 13.16 15.89
N PRO A 86 -11.63 12.23 14.97
CA PRO A 86 -12.20 10.90 15.01
C PRO A 86 -11.64 10.07 16.17
N GLY A 87 -12.48 9.19 16.70
CA GLY A 87 -12.07 8.19 17.68
C GLY A 87 -11.36 7.01 17.02
N ALA A 88 -10.84 6.08 17.84
CA ALA A 88 -10.13 4.91 17.33
C ALA A 88 -10.98 4.02 16.40
N ILE A 89 -12.29 3.90 16.68
CA ILE A 89 -13.23 3.16 15.83
C ILE A 89 -13.37 3.82 14.46
N GLU A 90 -13.59 5.13 14.43
CA GLU A 90 -13.76 5.89 13.19
C GLU A 90 -12.47 5.95 12.36
N ALA A 91 -11.31 5.83 13.02
CA ALA A 91 -10.01 5.73 12.40
C ALA A 91 -9.68 4.33 11.85
N GLY A 92 -10.48 3.29 12.16
CA GLY A 92 -10.18 1.90 11.78
C GLY A 92 -8.94 1.34 12.50
N ALA A 93 -8.60 1.89 13.66
CA ALA A 93 -7.45 1.45 14.44
C ALA A 93 -7.49 -0.04 14.84
N PRO A 94 -8.63 -0.62 15.32
CA PRO A 94 -8.63 -2.01 15.75
C PRO A 94 -8.41 -3.00 14.59
N GLU A 95 -8.95 -2.73 13.40
CA GLU A 95 -8.73 -3.56 12.20
C GLU A 95 -7.29 -3.43 11.69
N PHE A 96 -6.73 -2.22 11.72
CA PHE A 96 -5.32 -2.03 11.40
C PHE A 96 -4.40 -2.79 12.35
N LEU A 97 -4.72 -2.79 13.65
CA LEU A 97 -3.96 -3.53 14.65
C LEU A 97 -4.11 -5.04 14.48
N ASP A 98 -5.28 -5.57 14.12
CA ASP A 98 -5.43 -6.99 13.77
C ASP A 98 -4.46 -7.41 12.67
N PHE A 99 -4.41 -6.64 11.58
CA PHE A 99 -3.48 -6.87 10.49
C PHE A 99 -2.01 -6.73 10.92
N LEU A 100 -1.66 -5.64 11.62
CA LEU A 100 -0.30 -5.36 12.07
C LEU A 100 0.24 -6.44 13.01
N ILE A 101 -0.59 -6.89 13.95
CA ILE A 101 -0.21 -7.94 14.89
C ILE A 101 -0.14 -9.30 14.18
N GLY A 102 -1.00 -9.56 13.19
CA GLY A 102 -0.94 -10.76 12.37
C GLY A 102 0.40 -10.98 11.65
N VAL A 103 1.11 -9.90 11.31
CA VAL A 103 2.44 -9.95 10.68
C VAL A 103 3.60 -9.63 11.64
N SER A 104 3.31 -9.43 12.93
CA SER A 104 4.30 -9.13 13.96
C SER A 104 5.05 -10.37 14.45
N PRO A 105 6.19 -10.20 15.15
CA PRO A 105 6.88 -11.32 15.79
C PRO A 105 6.00 -12.10 16.78
N ALA A 106 6.28 -13.39 16.95
CA ALA A 106 5.50 -14.31 17.78
C ALA A 106 5.31 -13.81 19.22
N ASP A 107 6.32 -13.17 19.83
CA ASP A 107 6.20 -12.63 21.19
C ASP A 107 5.11 -11.55 21.28
N ARG A 108 5.04 -10.66 20.29
CA ARG A 108 4.02 -9.60 20.24
C ARG A 108 2.64 -10.17 19.96
N GLN A 109 2.55 -11.14 19.07
CA GLN A 109 1.33 -11.90 18.79
C GLN A 109 0.76 -12.54 20.07
N GLN A 110 1.59 -13.27 20.80
CA GLN A 110 1.20 -13.94 22.05
C GLN A 110 0.82 -12.96 23.15
N MET A 111 1.56 -11.86 23.29
CA MET A 111 1.21 -10.79 24.24
C MET A 111 -0.19 -10.22 23.99
N TYR A 112 -0.53 -9.96 22.73
CA TYR A 112 -1.84 -9.44 22.36
C TYR A 112 -2.97 -10.46 22.57
N GLN A 113 -2.79 -11.71 22.11
CA GLN A 113 -3.80 -12.76 22.30
C GLN A 113 -4.07 -13.01 23.79
N SER A 114 -3.02 -13.26 24.58
CA SER A 114 -3.15 -13.51 26.02
C SER A 114 -3.69 -12.32 26.79
N GLY A 115 -3.32 -11.09 26.40
CA GLY A 115 -3.83 -9.86 26.99
C GLY A 115 -5.33 -9.66 26.74
N LEU A 116 -5.78 -9.87 25.50
CA LEU A 116 -7.20 -9.76 25.13
C LEU A 116 -8.05 -10.85 25.78
N ASP A 117 -7.56 -12.08 25.82
CA ASP A 117 -8.27 -13.19 26.46
C ASP A 117 -8.39 -12.99 27.97
N ARG A 118 -7.32 -12.52 28.61
CA ARG A 118 -7.34 -12.17 30.04
C ARG A 118 -8.31 -11.03 30.32
N LEU A 119 -8.33 -9.99 29.49
CA LEU A 119 -9.25 -8.87 29.65
C LEU A 119 -10.72 -9.30 29.52
N ASP A 120 -11.05 -10.18 28.57
CA ASP A 120 -12.39 -10.75 28.44
C ASP A 120 -12.75 -11.64 29.63
N ALA A 121 -11.81 -12.46 30.11
CA ALA A 121 -12.00 -13.31 31.28
C ALA A 121 -12.24 -12.48 32.56
N GLU A 122 -11.45 -11.44 32.82
CA GLU A 122 -11.62 -10.54 33.96
C GLU A 122 -13.00 -9.84 33.89
N SER A 123 -13.44 -9.39 32.71
CA SER A 123 -14.79 -8.85 32.53
C SER A 123 -15.89 -9.84 32.92
N ARG A 124 -15.80 -11.07 32.43
CA ARG A 124 -16.78 -12.13 32.75
C ARG A 124 -16.77 -12.47 34.24
N GLN A 125 -15.60 -12.46 34.88
CA GLN A 125 -15.47 -12.73 36.31
C GLN A 125 -16.05 -11.61 37.18
N HIS A 126 -15.79 -10.35 36.84
CA HIS A 126 -16.23 -9.21 37.65
C HIS A 126 -17.68 -8.79 37.38
N PHE A 127 -18.17 -8.94 36.14
CA PHE A 127 -19.46 -8.39 35.72
C PHE A 127 -20.41 -9.42 35.07
N GLY A 128 -19.97 -10.65 34.83
CA GLY A 128 -20.79 -11.71 34.24
C GLY A 128 -21.03 -11.57 32.73
N VAL A 129 -20.39 -10.61 32.06
CA VAL A 129 -20.56 -10.31 30.62
C VAL A 129 -19.19 -10.18 29.94
N PRO A 130 -19.09 -10.45 28.62
CA PRO A 130 -17.84 -10.25 27.88
C PRO A 130 -17.41 -8.78 27.88
N PHE A 131 -16.11 -8.53 27.73
CA PHE A 131 -15.56 -7.16 27.76
C PHE A 131 -16.14 -6.30 26.64
N ALA A 132 -16.49 -6.90 25.50
CA ALA A 132 -17.15 -6.20 24.40
C ALA A 132 -18.47 -5.50 24.80
N GLU A 133 -19.14 -5.98 25.85
CA GLU A 133 -20.49 -5.53 26.26
C GLU A 133 -20.49 -4.68 27.55
N ILE A 134 -19.37 -4.56 28.25
CA ILE A 134 -19.34 -3.79 29.50
C ILE A 134 -19.51 -2.30 29.28
N LYS A 135 -20.03 -1.60 30.28
CA LYS A 135 -20.14 -0.13 30.30
C LYS A 135 -18.77 0.51 30.47
N LYS A 136 -18.61 1.76 30.02
CA LYS A 136 -17.36 2.52 30.15
C LYS A 136 -16.85 2.56 31.60
N THR A 137 -17.73 2.82 32.57
CA THR A 137 -17.37 2.85 34.00
C THR A 137 -16.85 1.51 34.54
N GLN A 138 -17.34 0.39 33.99
CA GLN A 138 -16.87 -0.96 34.34
C GLN A 138 -15.50 -1.22 33.72
N ALA A 139 -15.30 -0.79 32.47
CA ALA A 139 -14.00 -0.88 31.82
C ALA A 139 -12.95 -0.01 32.53
N ASP A 140 -13.31 1.20 32.95
CA ASP A 140 -12.44 2.06 33.73
C ASP A 140 -11.96 1.34 35.00
N GLN A 141 -12.84 0.62 35.71
CA GLN A 141 -12.46 -0.16 36.90
C GLN A 141 -11.45 -1.27 36.59
N LEU A 142 -11.57 -1.94 35.44
CA LEU A 142 -10.63 -2.98 35.02
C LEU A 142 -9.30 -2.42 34.55
N LEU A 143 -9.32 -1.32 33.79
CA LEU A 143 -8.12 -0.79 33.11
C LEU A 143 -7.28 0.13 34.00
N HIS A 144 -7.92 0.91 34.88
CA HIS A 144 -7.25 1.94 35.68
C HIS A 144 -6.08 1.45 36.54
N PRO A 145 -6.12 0.26 37.18
CA PRO A 145 -4.98 -0.25 37.96
C PRO A 145 -3.71 -0.49 37.12
N TRP A 146 -3.91 -0.83 35.84
CA TRP A 146 -2.85 -1.28 34.94
C TRP A 146 -2.29 -0.17 34.05
N LEU A 147 -3.09 0.86 33.75
CA LEU A 147 -2.66 2.02 32.97
C LEU A 147 -1.62 2.84 33.72
N LYS A 148 -0.45 3.03 33.09
CA LYS A 148 0.66 3.85 33.59
C LYS A 148 0.86 5.03 32.65
N THR A 149 0.86 6.24 33.19
CA THR A 149 0.99 7.48 32.41
C THR A 149 2.42 7.80 31.96
N TRP A 150 3.43 7.07 32.45
CA TRP A 150 4.85 7.34 32.21
C TRP A 150 5.58 6.05 31.80
N MET A 151 5.56 5.71 30.51
CA MET A 151 6.18 4.47 29.98
C MET A 151 7.67 4.62 29.64
N ASN A 152 8.17 5.85 29.45
CA ASN A 152 9.49 6.10 28.86
C ASN A 152 10.66 5.72 29.79
N ASP A 153 10.49 5.86 31.10
CA ASP A 153 11.59 5.66 32.05
C ASP A 153 11.57 4.26 32.69
N HIS A 154 10.39 3.64 32.82
CA HIS A 154 10.23 2.33 33.47
C HIS A 154 9.07 1.53 32.84
N PRO A 155 9.34 0.67 31.82
CA PRO A 155 8.32 -0.21 31.30
C PRO A 155 7.81 -1.15 32.40
N PRO A 156 6.50 -1.45 32.46
CA PRO A 156 5.97 -2.40 33.42
C PRO A 156 6.62 -3.78 33.21
N THR A 157 7.17 -4.36 34.27
CA THR A 157 7.72 -5.72 34.23
C THR A 157 6.62 -6.78 34.17
N GLU A 158 5.43 -6.46 34.70
CA GLU A 158 4.29 -7.39 34.69
C GLU A 158 3.70 -7.51 33.28
N PRO A 159 3.55 -8.74 32.73
CA PRO A 159 3.12 -8.94 31.33
C PRO A 159 1.79 -8.29 30.98
N TYR A 160 0.82 -8.32 31.89
CA TYR A 160 -0.51 -7.77 31.62
C TYR A 160 -0.53 -6.24 31.65
N ALA A 161 0.15 -5.63 32.64
CA ALA A 161 0.36 -4.19 32.64
C ALA A 161 1.12 -3.74 31.38
N HIS A 162 2.12 -4.49 30.95
CA HIS A 162 2.84 -4.22 29.72
C HIS A 162 1.90 -4.23 28.51
N PHE A 163 1.06 -5.26 28.36
CA PHE A 163 0.05 -5.34 27.31
C PHE A 163 -0.89 -4.11 27.29
N ILE A 164 -1.51 -3.76 28.41
CA ILE A 164 -2.48 -2.64 28.48
C ILE A 164 -1.84 -1.32 28.02
N ASN A 165 -0.59 -1.08 28.42
CA ASN A 165 0.11 0.15 28.08
C ASN A 165 0.61 0.18 26.63
N VAL A 166 1.12 -0.94 26.12
CA VAL A 166 1.50 -1.07 24.70
C VAL A 166 0.27 -0.92 23.82
N ALA A 167 -0.83 -1.60 24.13
CA ALA A 167 -2.09 -1.49 23.39
C ALA A 167 -2.60 -0.04 23.37
N HIS A 168 -2.56 0.65 24.50
CA HIS A 168 -2.94 2.07 24.56
C HIS A 168 -2.09 2.96 23.65
N SER A 169 -0.76 2.80 23.68
CA SER A 169 0.16 3.53 22.79
C SER A 169 -0.08 3.22 21.31
N ASP A 170 -0.26 1.93 20.98
CA ASP A 170 -0.49 1.46 19.62
C ASP A 170 -1.83 1.98 19.07
N ILE A 171 -2.91 1.91 19.86
CA ILE A 171 -4.23 2.45 19.50
C ILE A 171 -4.14 3.95 19.23
N ARG A 172 -3.45 4.69 20.10
CA ARG A 172 -3.26 6.13 19.92
C ARG A 172 -2.48 6.44 18.66
N THR A 173 -1.39 5.72 18.42
CA THR A 173 -0.53 5.90 17.25
C THR A 173 -1.28 5.57 15.96
N ALA A 174 -1.96 4.43 15.89
CA ALA A 174 -2.77 4.03 14.75
C ALA A 174 -3.88 5.06 14.45
N THR A 175 -4.53 5.58 15.49
CA THR A 175 -5.61 6.56 15.33
C THR A 175 -5.10 7.88 14.77
N ILE A 176 -4.03 8.44 15.35
CA ILE A 176 -3.46 9.73 14.93
C ILE A 176 -2.85 9.66 13.52
N ASN A 177 -2.28 8.51 13.14
CA ASN A 177 -1.69 8.30 11.82
C ASN A 177 -2.73 7.92 10.75
N SER A 178 -4.02 7.86 11.10
CA SER A 178 -5.07 7.46 10.17
C SER A 178 -5.44 8.55 9.16
N GLN A 179 -5.98 8.12 8.02
CA GLN A 179 -6.56 9.03 7.04
C GLN A 179 -7.71 9.86 7.63
N ALA A 180 -8.52 9.26 8.50
CA ALA A 180 -9.63 9.94 9.16
C ALA A 180 -9.14 11.13 10.00
N TRP A 181 -8.07 10.91 10.78
CA TRP A 181 -7.47 11.97 11.59
C TRP A 181 -6.90 13.10 10.72
N ASN A 182 -6.21 12.76 9.62
CA ASN A 182 -5.67 13.76 8.70
C ASN A 182 -6.78 14.60 8.02
N LYS A 183 -7.89 13.95 7.63
CA LYS A 183 -9.07 14.64 7.09
C LYS A 183 -9.66 15.63 8.11
N ALA A 184 -9.80 15.21 9.37
CA ALA A 184 -10.29 16.08 10.44
C ALA A 184 -9.33 17.25 10.73
N ALA A 185 -8.01 17.00 10.76
CA ALA A 185 -7.00 18.04 10.92
C ALA A 185 -7.06 19.08 9.78
N THR A 186 -7.19 18.61 8.54
CA THR A 186 -7.35 19.48 7.36
C THR A 186 -8.63 20.31 7.45
N ALA A 187 -9.74 19.71 7.86
CA ALA A 187 -11.02 20.41 8.07
C ALA A 187 -10.95 21.44 9.20
N ALA A 188 -10.16 21.18 10.24
CA ALA A 188 -9.90 22.10 11.34
C ALA A 188 -8.90 23.24 10.99
N GLY A 189 -8.42 23.30 9.73
CA GLY A 189 -7.45 24.31 9.30
C GLY A 189 -6.02 24.04 9.77
N GLN A 190 -5.75 22.90 10.42
CA GLN A 190 -4.40 22.42 10.70
C GLN A 190 -3.81 21.82 9.43
N LYS A 191 -3.38 22.67 8.51
CA LYS A 191 -2.53 22.23 7.40
C LYS A 191 -1.16 21.89 7.97
N ASN A 192 -0.80 20.62 7.96
CA ASN A 192 0.60 20.23 8.08
C ASN A 192 1.31 20.66 6.79
N GLU A 193 1.74 21.93 6.72
CA GLU A 193 2.35 22.55 5.54
C GLU A 193 3.64 21.84 5.04
N GLY A 194 4.09 20.75 5.68
CA GLY A 194 5.24 19.94 5.27
C GLY A 194 4.96 18.46 4.95
N MET A 195 3.75 17.93 5.17
CA MET A 195 3.45 16.49 4.90
C MET A 195 2.91 16.22 3.48
N GLY A 196 3.05 17.19 2.58
CA GLY A 196 2.81 17.03 1.13
C GLY A 196 4.10 16.98 0.31
N LEU A 197 5.27 16.87 0.95
CA LEU A 197 6.59 17.02 0.31
C LEU A 197 7.29 15.69 -0.06
N TYR A 198 6.72 14.54 0.29
CA TYR A 198 7.40 13.25 0.07
C TYR A 198 7.24 12.67 -1.34
N TRP A 199 6.74 13.44 -2.30
CA TRP A 199 6.76 13.02 -3.71
C TRP A 199 7.12 14.17 -4.64
N TYR A 200 8.34 14.70 -4.49
CA TYR A 200 9.02 15.11 -5.72
C TYR A 200 9.44 13.82 -6.41
N PRO A 201 8.97 13.52 -7.65
CA PRO A 201 9.76 12.63 -8.49
C PRO A 201 11.16 13.25 -8.55
N ILE A 202 12.16 12.49 -8.15
CA ILE A 202 13.54 12.84 -8.49
C ILE A 202 13.55 12.83 -10.01
N ASP A 203 13.43 14.00 -10.64
CA ASP A 203 13.53 14.15 -12.07
C ASP A 203 15.00 13.90 -12.41
N PRO A 204 15.37 12.76 -13.04
CA PRO A 204 16.75 12.33 -13.07
C PRO A 204 17.64 13.13 -14.03
N ASP A 205 17.18 14.20 -14.68
CA ASP A 205 18.02 15.04 -15.53
C ASP A 205 17.57 16.51 -15.57
N LEU A 206 18.00 17.30 -14.58
CA LEU A 206 18.02 18.76 -14.63
C LEU A 206 19.46 19.29 -14.69
N ASN A 207 20.29 18.71 -15.56
CA ASN A 207 21.61 19.27 -15.92
C ASN A 207 22.04 18.81 -17.32
N CYS A 208 21.34 19.29 -18.35
CA CYS A 208 21.96 19.58 -19.63
C CYS A 208 21.55 21.01 -19.99
N GLU A 209 22.46 21.79 -20.60
CA GLU A 209 22.39 23.25 -20.80
C GLU A 209 22.96 24.11 -19.65
N ALA A 210 24.20 23.83 -19.25
CA ALA A 210 25.05 24.88 -18.69
C ALA A 210 25.77 25.64 -19.82
N SER A 211 25.33 26.88 -20.02
CA SER A 211 26.14 28.04 -20.41
C SER A 211 26.80 28.08 -21.81
N GLY A 212 26.18 28.86 -22.70
CA GLY A 212 26.77 29.34 -23.95
C GLY A 212 26.26 30.72 -24.36
N SER A 213 26.24 31.69 -23.43
CA SER A 213 25.98 33.11 -23.74
C SER A 213 27.07 33.66 -24.68
N ILE A 214 26.81 33.66 -25.99
CA ILE A 214 27.52 34.53 -26.93
C ILE A 214 26.58 35.68 -27.30
N ARG A 215 26.79 36.82 -26.65
CA ARG A 215 26.17 38.11 -27.01
C ARG A 215 26.48 38.41 -28.49
N ARG A 216 25.44 38.49 -29.33
CA ARG A 216 25.53 39.21 -30.61
C ARG A 216 25.15 40.67 -30.36
N SER A 217 26.15 41.55 -30.43
CA SER A 217 25.99 43.00 -30.47
C SER A 217 25.24 43.40 -31.75
N THR A 218 24.12 44.11 -31.58
CA THR A 218 23.42 44.80 -32.67
C THR A 218 23.91 46.25 -32.74
N PRO A 219 24.34 46.77 -33.90
CA PRO A 219 24.67 48.18 -34.05
C PRO A 219 23.39 49.00 -34.19
N ASN A 220 23.18 49.93 -33.26
CA ASN A 220 22.07 50.88 -33.28
C ASN A 220 22.33 51.96 -34.34
N LYS A 221 21.39 52.08 -35.30
CA LYS A 221 21.38 53.09 -36.36
C LYS A 221 20.55 54.26 -35.86
N MET A 222 21.20 55.32 -35.36
CA MET A 222 20.53 56.60 -35.10
C MET A 222 20.84 57.60 -36.21
N ARG A 223 19.76 58.07 -36.82
CA ARG A 223 19.68 59.22 -37.73
C ARG A 223 19.76 60.51 -36.92
N SER A 224 20.60 61.45 -37.34
CA SER A 224 20.34 62.89 -37.48
C SER A 224 21.53 63.54 -38.15
#